data_AF-A0A7C7JX69-F1
#
_entry.id   AF-A0A7C7JX69-F1
#
_cell.length_a   1.000
_cell.length_b   1.000
_cell.length_c   1.000
_cell.angle_alpha   90.00
_cell.angle_beta   90.00
_cell.angle_gamma   90.00
#
_symmetry.space_group_name_H-M   'P 1'
#
loop_
_entity.id
_entity.type
_entity.pdbx_description
1 polymer ?
#
loop_
_entity_poly.entity_id
_entity_poly.type
_entity_poly.pdbx_seq_one_letter_code
_entity_poly.pdbx_strand_id
1 'polypeptide(L)'
;MQIEAVSPDDIPQILELNQISQPHLSFLSLNRLEELADMTFHFRIIRDNDTIAAFLMGMEEGQPYDSMNYAWISDQYDSFYYIDRIAVAEKYWR
;
A
#
# COMPACT_ATOMS: atom_id res chain seq x y z
N MET A 1 6.22 -16.47 -7.90
CA MET A 1 5.89 -15.22 -7.18
C MET A 1 7.15 -14.39 -7.07
N GLN A 2 7.17 -13.23 -7.73
CA GLN A 2 8.27 -12.26 -7.67
C GLN A 2 7.70 -10.92 -7.19
N ILE A 3 8.58 -10.04 -6.70
CA ILE A 3 8.20 -8.67 -6.32
C ILE A 3 8.32 -7.80 -7.57
N GLU A 4 7.23 -7.14 -7.93
CA GLU A 4 7.10 -6.34 -9.16
C GLU A 4 6.73 -4.89 -8.81
N ALA A 5 7.12 -3.96 -9.69
CA ALA A 5 6.62 -2.59 -9.64
C ALA A 5 5.16 -2.55 -10.07
N VAL A 6 4.39 -1.62 -9.50
CA VAL A 6 2.99 -1.42 -9.86
C VAL A 6 2.87 -0.71 -11.21
N SER A 7 1.96 -1.19 -12.04
CA SER A 7 1.51 -0.52 -13.27
C SER A 7 0.09 0.03 -13.11
N PRO A 8 -0.36 0.98 -13.96
CA PRO A 8 -1.74 1.48 -13.92
C PRO A 8 -2.81 0.38 -14.05
N ASP A 9 -2.52 -0.71 -14.77
CA ASP A 9 -3.45 -1.83 -14.97
C ASP A 9 -3.67 -2.66 -13.69
N ASP A 10 -2.81 -2.48 -12.68
CA ASP A 10 -2.88 -3.19 -11.40
C ASP A 10 -3.82 -2.54 -10.39
N ILE A 11 -4.08 -1.24 -10.56
CA ILE A 11 -4.86 -0.41 -9.62
C ILE A 11 -6.22 -1.04 -9.25
N PRO A 12 -7.01 -1.60 -10.19
CA PRO A 12 -8.28 -2.23 -9.84
C PRO A 12 -8.12 -3.44 -8.91
N GLN A 13 -7.14 -4.32 -9.17
CA GLN A 13 -6.90 -5.51 -8.34
C GLN A 13 -6.31 -5.15 -6.97
N ILE A 14 -5.48 -4.11 -6.90
CA ILE A 14 -4.96 -3.60 -5.62
C ILE A 14 -6.11 -3.04 -4.77
N LEU A 15 -7.01 -2.28 -5.38
CA LEU A 15 -8.18 -1.73 -4.70
C LEU A 15 -9.10 -2.84 -4.17
N GLU A 16 -9.36 -3.86 -4.97
CA GLU A 16 -10.12 -5.05 -4.56
C GLU A 16 -9.44 -5.76 -3.38
N LEU A 17 -8.13 -6.05 -3.49
CA LEU A 17 -7.37 -6.71 -2.44
C LEU A 17 -7.38 -5.92 -1.12
N ASN A 18 -7.32 -4.59 -1.20
CA ASN A 18 -7.45 -3.73 -0.02
C ASN A 18 -8.84 -3.87 0.64
N GLN A 19 -9.91 -3.80 -0.16
CA GLN A 19 -11.28 -3.88 0.34
C GLN A 19 -11.59 -5.22 1.01
N ILE A 20 -11.11 -6.34 0.45
CA ILE A 20 -11.31 -7.67 1.06
C ILE A 20 -10.42 -7.91 2.29
N SER A 21 -9.35 -7.11 2.47
CA SER A 21 -8.45 -7.18 3.64
C SER A 21 -9.00 -6.46 4.88
N GLN A 22 -10.24 -5.97 4.82
CA GLN A 22 -10.96 -5.49 5.99
C GLN A 22 -11.17 -6.62 7.02
N PRO A 23 -11.07 -6.35 8.34
CA PRO A 23 -10.99 -5.03 8.97
C PRO A 23 -9.57 -4.49 9.15
N HIS A 24 -8.53 -5.20 8.69
CA HIS A 24 -7.13 -4.84 8.96
C HIS A 24 -6.69 -3.58 8.20
N LEU A 25 -7.27 -3.34 7.03
CA LEU A 25 -7.08 -2.11 6.28
C LEU A 25 -8.36 -1.29 6.25
N SER A 26 -8.21 0.03 6.34
CA SER A 26 -9.32 0.97 6.16
C SER A 26 -9.77 0.99 4.70
N PHE A 27 -11.06 1.27 4.49
CA PHE A 27 -11.64 1.50 3.17
C PHE A 27 -10.76 2.44 2.34
N LEU A 28 -10.61 2.11 1.06
CA LEU A 28 -9.87 2.90 0.10
C LEU A 28 -10.74 3.11 -1.14
N SER A 29 -10.88 4.36 -1.56
CA SER A 29 -11.48 4.72 -2.85
C SER A 29 -10.41 4.74 -3.94
N LEU A 30 -10.83 4.66 -5.21
CA LEU A 30 -9.90 4.77 -6.34
C LEU A 30 -9.09 6.07 -6.31
N ASN A 31 -9.77 7.22 -6.19
CA ASN A 31 -9.10 8.52 -6.13
C ASN A 31 -8.09 8.59 -4.97
N ARG A 32 -8.45 8.03 -3.81
CA ARG A 32 -7.52 8.03 -2.67
C ARG A 32 -6.33 7.10 -2.91
N LEU A 33 -6.54 5.96 -3.56
CA LEU A 33 -5.44 5.07 -3.95
C LEU A 33 -4.47 5.77 -4.90
N GLU A 34 -4.96 6.53 -5.89
CA GLU A 34 -4.13 7.31 -6.81
C GLU A 34 -3.33 8.40 -6.06
N GLU A 35 -3.99 9.17 -5.19
CA GLU A 35 -3.31 10.16 -4.34
C GLU A 35 -2.20 9.54 -3.48
N LEU A 36 -2.47 8.38 -2.86
CA LEU A 36 -1.48 7.66 -2.08
C LEU A 36 -0.35 7.12 -2.94
N ALA A 37 -0.65 6.64 -4.16
CA ALA A 37 0.36 6.14 -5.07
C ALA A 37 1.36 7.23 -5.47
N ASP A 38 0.89 8.47 -5.66
CA ASP A 38 1.75 9.63 -5.96
C ASP A 38 2.70 10.01 -4.80
N MET A 39 2.27 9.79 -3.55
CA MET A 39 3.10 10.02 -2.36
C MET A 39 4.03 8.84 -2.02
N THR A 40 3.72 7.65 -2.55
CA THR A 40 4.40 6.41 -2.19
C THR A 40 5.75 6.30 -2.88
N PHE A 41 6.81 6.20 -2.10
CA PHE A 41 8.15 5.95 -2.65
C PHE A 41 8.34 4.47 -3.04
N HIS A 42 7.85 3.54 -2.22
CA HIS A 42 7.91 2.11 -2.51
C HIS A 42 6.51 1.50 -2.60
N PHE A 43 6.02 1.38 -3.84
CA PHE A 43 4.81 0.65 -4.18
C PHE A 43 5.16 -0.64 -4.90
N ARG A 44 4.88 -1.80 -4.30
CA ARG A 44 5.18 -3.11 -4.90
C ARG A 44 4.03 -4.08 -4.78
N ILE A 45 3.97 -5.01 -5.73
CA ILE A 45 3.03 -6.13 -5.74
C ILE A 45 3.79 -7.45 -5.83
N ILE A 46 3.11 -8.53 -5.44
CA ILE A 46 3.50 -9.89 -5.77
C ILE A 46 2.39 -10.49 -6.62
N ARG A 47 2.76 -11.04 -7.78
CA ARG A 47 1.82 -11.73 -8.67
C ARG A 47 1.94 -13.25 -8.57
N ASP A 48 0.79 -13.90 -8.64
CA ASP A 48 0.65 -15.33 -8.87
C ASP A 48 -0.23 -15.53 -10.12
N ASN A 49 0.40 -15.92 -11.23
CA ASN A 49 -0.17 -15.88 -12.57
C ASN A 49 -0.67 -14.47 -12.95
N ASP A 50 -1.98 -14.27 -13.10
CA ASP A 50 -2.58 -12.97 -13.45
C ASP A 50 -3.17 -12.23 -12.24
N THR A 51 -3.11 -12.84 -11.05
CA THR A 51 -3.70 -12.32 -9.82
C THR A 51 -2.67 -11.68 -8.91
N ILE A 52 -2.97 -10.49 -8.40
CA ILE A 52 -2.17 -9.86 -7.34
C ILE A 52 -2.40 -10.61 -6.03
N ALA A 53 -1.35 -11.28 -5.55
CA ALA A 53 -1.34 -12.04 -4.32
C ALA A 53 -1.07 -11.18 -3.09
N ALA A 54 -0.32 -10.09 -3.24
CA ALA A 54 0.01 -9.16 -2.18
C ALA A 54 0.36 -7.78 -2.74
N PHE A 55 0.21 -6.74 -1.92
CA PHE A 55 0.76 -5.40 -2.22
C PHE A 55 1.35 -4.76 -0.96
N LEU A 56 2.23 -3.80 -1.16
CA LEU A 56 2.80 -2.94 -0.13
C LEU A 56 2.91 -1.49 -0.64
N MET A 57 2.51 -0.54 0.20
CA MET A 57 2.70 0.90 0.01
C MET A 57 3.45 1.47 1.22
N GLY A 58 4.46 2.31 0.96
CA GLY A 58 5.06 3.12 2.00
C GLY A 58 5.56 4.48 1.54
N MET A 59 5.70 5.36 2.51
CA MET A 59 6.08 6.75 2.35
C MET A 59 7.49 6.95 2.93
N GLU A 60 8.30 7.76 2.26
CA GLU A 60 9.50 8.36 2.86
C GLU A 60 9.11 9.55 3.75
N GLU A 61 10.04 10.05 4.56
CA GLU A 61 9.85 11.29 5.30
C GLU A 61 9.45 12.48 4.39
N GLY A 62 8.73 13.45 4.96
CA GLY A 62 8.40 14.71 4.29
C GLY A 62 7.21 14.66 3.31
N GLN A 63 6.58 13.50 3.12
CA GLN A 63 5.34 13.39 2.33
C GLN A 63 4.14 14.05 3.03
N PRO A 64 3.21 14.67 2.29
CA PRO A 64 1.99 15.28 2.84
C PRO A 64 0.90 14.23 3.14
N TYR A 65 1.27 13.16 3.85
CA TYR A 65 0.36 12.05 4.16
C TYR A 65 -0.45 12.32 5.43
N ASP A 66 -1.77 12.20 5.35
CA ASP A 66 -2.75 12.59 6.37
C ASP A 66 -3.04 11.51 7.42
N SER A 67 -2.01 10.78 7.86
CA SER A 67 -2.11 9.79 8.94
C SER A 67 -1.56 10.34 10.25
N MET A 68 -2.34 10.22 11.34
CA MET A 68 -1.89 10.61 12.69
C MET A 68 -0.61 9.87 13.11
N ASN A 69 -0.49 8.60 12.74
CA ASN A 69 0.69 7.78 13.07
C ASN A 69 1.91 8.22 12.27
N TYR A 70 1.72 8.50 10.97
CA TYR A 70 2.79 9.04 10.13
C TYR A 70 3.26 10.41 10.63
N ALA A 71 2.32 11.30 10.98
CA ALA A 71 2.63 12.62 11.53
C ALA A 71 3.40 12.51 12.86
N TRP A 72 3.02 11.58 13.73
CA TRP A 72 3.78 11.32 14.96
C TRP A 72 5.20 10.83 14.66
N ILE A 73 5.38 9.86 13.76
CA ILE A 73 6.73 9.39 13.37
C ILE A 73 7.56 10.54 12.77
N SER A 74 6.94 11.37 11.94
CA SER A 74 7.58 12.53 11.30
C SER A 74 8.08 13.58 12.29
N ASP A 75 7.44 13.69 13.45
CA ASP A 75 7.87 14.59 14.53
C ASP A 75 9.01 13.99 15.37
N GLN A 76 9.14 12.67 15.40
CA GLN A 76 10.12 11.97 16.25
C GLN A 76 11.44 11.64 15.54
N TYR A 77 11.43 11.51 14.21
CA TYR A 77 12.58 11.04 13.44
C TYR A 77 12.80 11.88 12.19
N ASP A 78 14.05 12.28 11.94
CA ASP A 78 14.43 13.06 10.77
C ASP A 78 14.50 12.24 9.47
N SER A 79 14.62 10.90 9.57
CA SER A 79 14.66 10.01 8.39
C SER A 79 14.07 8.64 8.73
N PHE A 80 13.11 8.20 7.92
CA PHE A 80 12.39 6.95 8.16
C PHE A 80 11.63 6.49 6.91
N TYR A 81 11.30 5.20 6.89
CA TYR A 81 10.38 4.65 5.92
C TYR A 81 9.11 4.14 6.62
N TYR A 82 7.95 4.69 6.25
CA TYR A 82 6.68 4.35 6.88
C TYR A 82 5.86 3.43 5.97
N ILE A 83 5.66 2.18 6.39
CA ILE A 83 4.75 1.26 5.70
C ILE A 83 3.32 1.62 6.10
N ASP A 84 2.55 2.13 5.15
CA ASP A 84 1.14 2.48 5.37
C ASP A 84 0.23 1.28 5.22
N ARG A 85 0.38 0.54 4.12
CA ARG A 85 -0.49 -0.58 3.77
C ARG A 85 0.33 -1.76 3.32
N ILE A 86 -0.01 -2.92 3.86
CA ILE A 86 0.43 -4.22 3.39
C ILE A 86 -0.76 -5.17 3.43
N ALA A 87 -1.01 -5.88 2.34
CA ALA A 87 -2.04 -6.90 2.28
C ALA A 87 -1.50 -8.13 1.56
N VAL A 88 -1.95 -9.29 2.00
CA VAL A 88 -1.73 -10.59 1.36
C VAL A 88 -3.09 -11.25 1.24
N ALA A 89 -3.45 -11.76 0.07
CA ALA A 89 -4.72 -12.46 -0.11
C ALA A 89 -4.80 -13.69 0.82
N GLU A 90 -5.96 -13.91 1.43
CA GLU A 90 -6.18 -14.92 2.49
C GLU A 90 -5.71 -16.32 2.08
N LYS A 91 -5.87 -16.70 0.80
CA LYS A 91 -5.41 -18.00 0.27
C LYS A 91 -3.90 -18.26 0.43
N TYR A 92 -3.10 -17.24 0.73
CA TYR A 92 -1.66 -17.35 0.97
C TYR A 92 -1.27 -17.20 2.44
N TRP A 93 -2.23 -17.04 3.35
CA TRP A 93 -1.96 -17.05 4.79
C TRP A 93 -1.56 -18.46 5.24
N ARG A 94 -0.75 -18.56 6.30
CA ARG A 94 -0.23 -19.82 6.86
C ARG A 94 -0.74 -20.05 8.27
#